data_AF-A0A9E0T033-F1
#
_entry.id   AF-A0A9E0T033-F1
#
_cell.length_a   1.000
_cell.length_b   1.000
_cell.length_c   1.000
_cell.angle_alpha   90.00
_cell.angle_beta   90.00
_cell.angle_gamma   90.00
#
_symmetry.space_group_name_H-M   'P 1'
#
loop_
_entity.id
_entity.type
_entity.pdbx_description
1 polymer ?
#
loop_
_entity_poly.entity_id
_entity_poly.type
_entity_poly.pdbx_seq_one_letter_code
_entity_poly.pdbx_strand_id
1 'polypeptide(L)'
;MNVRRLLARLLAVAGVLLPAGALAQGSPFATGATAGVTNLLAILTPVAAIAVMVSGVLGWFGKISWWWLVGVVIGTVLVFGAPQIVSWIRGMFGV
;
A
#
# COMPACT_ATOMS: atom_id res chain seq x y z
N MET A 1 31.26 31.60 -30.88
CA MET A 1 31.00 30.16 -30.67
C MET A 1 29.97 29.71 -31.71
N ASN A 2 30.33 28.79 -32.61
CA ASN A 2 29.52 28.48 -33.79
C ASN A 2 28.21 27.78 -33.38
N VAL A 3 27.05 28.35 -33.77
CA VAL A 3 25.69 27.83 -33.46
C VAL A 3 25.57 26.34 -33.74
N ARG A 4 26.17 25.84 -34.83
CA ARG A 4 26.22 24.41 -35.19
C ARG A 4 26.88 23.52 -34.12
N ARG A 5 27.95 24.01 -33.48
CA ARG A 5 28.64 23.28 -32.41
C ARG A 5 27.85 23.29 -31.11
N LEU A 6 27.05 24.34 -30.86
CA LEU A 6 26.14 24.41 -29.71
C LEU A 6 24.99 23.41 -29.85
N LEU A 7 24.37 23.34 -31.03
CA LEU A 7 23.29 22.39 -31.32
C LEU A 7 23.75 20.92 -31.22
N ALA A 8 24.94 20.61 -31.75
CA ALA A 8 25.50 19.27 -31.64
C ALA A 8 25.74 18.84 -30.18
N ARG A 9 26.17 19.77 -29.32
CA ARG A 9 26.35 19.50 -27.88
C ARG A 9 25.02 19.27 -27.16
N LEU A 10 23.99 20.06 -27.46
CA LEU A 10 22.65 19.89 -26.88
C LEU A 10 22.03 18.55 -27.27
N LEU A 11 22.17 18.14 -28.54
CA LEU A 11 21.70 16.83 -29.03
C LEU A 11 22.45 15.66 -28.37
N ALA A 12 23.76 15.78 -28.17
CA ALA A 12 24.53 14.75 -27.48
C ALA A 12 24.11 14.60 -26.01
N VAL A 13 23.86 15.71 -25.31
CA VAL A 13 23.36 15.69 -23.92
C VAL A 13 21.94 15.10 -23.85
N ALA A 14 21.06 15.47 -24.77
CA ALA A 14 19.72 14.89 -24.87
C ALA A 14 19.78 13.37 -25.13
N GLY A 15 20.65 12.92 -26.04
CA GLY A 15 20.84 11.50 -26.37
C GLY A 15 21.34 10.64 -25.20
N VAL A 16 22.08 11.22 -24.26
CA VAL A 16 22.56 10.53 -23.05
C VAL A 16 21.52 10.50 -21.93
N LEU A 17 20.63 11.50 -21.85
CA LEU A 17 19.62 11.61 -20.80
C LEU A 17 18.29 10.90 -21.14
N LEU A 18 17.98 10.71 -22.43
CA LEU A 18 16.78 10.01 -22.89
C LEU A 18 16.70 8.53 -22.43
N PRO A 19 17.79 7.72 -22.46
CA PRO A 19 17.75 6.34 -21.99
C PRO A 19 17.49 6.23 -20.49
N ALA A 20 17.98 7.19 -19.69
CA ALA A 20 17.71 7.21 -18.26
C ALA A 20 16.21 7.40 -17.97
N GLY A 21 15.50 8.21 -18.77
CA GLY A 21 14.05 8.35 -18.68
C GLY A 21 13.28 7.09 -19.13
N ALA A 22 13.77 6.38 -20.15
CA ALA A 22 13.19 5.12 -20.60
C ALA A 22 13.42 3.97 -19.59
N LEU A 23 14.58 3.94 -18.94
CA LEU A 23 14.93 2.97 -17.88
C LEU A 23 14.33 3.33 -16.52
N ALA A 24 13.89 4.57 -16.31
CA ALA A 24 13.18 5.02 -15.11
C ALA A 24 11.66 4.79 -15.18
N GLN A 25 11.13 4.19 -16.25
CA GLN A 25 9.71 3.82 -16.29
C GLN A 25 9.40 2.80 -15.19
N GLY A 26 8.41 3.13 -14.37
CA GLY A 26 7.90 2.23 -13.33
C GLY A 26 7.38 0.92 -13.93
N SER A 27 7.23 -0.09 -13.08
CA SER A 27 6.73 -1.41 -13.51
C SER A 27 5.43 -1.27 -14.32
N PRO A 28 5.31 -1.95 -15.49
CA PRO A 28 4.07 -1.95 -16.27
C PRO A 28 2.89 -2.58 -15.50
N PHE A 29 3.17 -3.28 -14.40
CA PHE A 29 2.17 -3.87 -13.51
C PHE A 29 1.84 -3.00 -12.30
N ALA A 30 2.51 -1.87 -12.10
CA ALA A 30 2.35 -1.05 -10.89
C ALA A 30 0.89 -0.62 -10.68
N THR A 31 0.22 -0.17 -11.73
CA THR A 31 -1.19 0.23 -11.68
C THR A 31 -2.09 -0.95 -11.29
N GLY A 32 -1.93 -2.09 -11.96
CA GLY A 32 -2.73 -3.29 -11.70
C GLY A 32 -2.49 -3.88 -10.31
N ALA A 33 -1.22 -3.94 -9.87
CA ALA A 33 -0.84 -4.40 -8.55
C ALA A 33 -1.40 -3.49 -7.45
N THR A 34 -1.31 -2.17 -7.64
CA THR A 34 -1.85 -1.19 -6.68
C THR A 34 -3.37 -1.28 -6.59
N ALA A 35 -4.05 -1.38 -7.74
CA ALA A 35 -5.50 -1.57 -7.79
C ALA A 35 -5.92 -2.89 -7.13
N GLY A 36 -5.20 -3.98 -7.40
CA GLY A 36 -5.44 -5.29 -6.80
C GLY A 36 -5.33 -5.26 -5.27
N VAL A 37 -4.25 -4.67 -4.74
CA VAL A 37 -4.07 -4.50 -3.29
C VAL A 37 -5.19 -3.62 -2.72
N THR A 38 -5.50 -2.48 -3.34
CA THR A 38 -6.57 -1.57 -2.88
C THR A 38 -7.93 -2.28 -2.80
N ASN A 39 -8.29 -3.03 -3.85
CA ASN A 39 -9.55 -3.76 -3.91
C ASN A 39 -9.61 -4.89 -2.87
N LEU A 40 -8.52 -5.64 -2.70
CA LEU A 40 -8.43 -6.71 -1.72
C LEU A 40 -8.56 -6.17 -0.29
N LEU A 41 -7.87 -5.07 0.02
CA LEU A 41 -7.97 -4.42 1.32
C LEU A 41 -9.37 -3.86 1.59
N ALA A 42 -10.03 -3.29 0.56
CA ALA A 42 -11.41 -2.83 0.67
C ALA A 42 -12.39 -3.97 1.02
N ILE A 43 -12.18 -5.16 0.46
CA ILE A 43 -12.98 -6.36 0.75
C ILE A 43 -12.66 -6.92 2.15
N LEU A 44 -11.38 -6.97 2.55
CA LEU A 44 -10.98 -7.57 3.82
C LEU A 44 -11.26 -6.68 5.03
N THR A 45 -11.29 -5.35 4.88
CA THR A 45 -11.54 -4.40 5.97
C THR A 45 -12.81 -4.72 6.78
N PRO A 46 -14.01 -4.89 6.15
CA PRO A 46 -15.20 -5.27 6.91
C PRO A 46 -15.09 -6.66 7.54
N VAL A 47 -14.37 -7.59 6.91
CA VAL A 47 -14.15 -8.94 7.47
C VAL A 47 -13.34 -8.87 8.76
N ALA A 48 -12.30 -8.05 8.80
CA ALA A 48 -11.51 -7.83 10.02
C ALA A 48 -12.36 -7.24 11.14
N ALA A 49 -13.20 -6.25 10.83
CA ALA A 49 -14.12 -5.66 11.81
C ALA A 49 -15.07 -6.72 12.40
N ILE A 50 -15.67 -7.56 11.56
CA ILE A 50 -16.54 -8.66 11.99
C ILE A 50 -15.76 -9.67 12.85
N ALA A 51 -14.55 -10.04 12.45
CA ALA A 51 -13.72 -10.99 13.20
C ALA A 51 -13.43 -10.48 14.63
N VAL A 52 -13.12 -9.19 14.78
CA VAL A 52 -12.93 -8.56 16.10
C VAL A 52 -14.23 -8.55 16.91
N MET A 53 -15.36 -8.17 16.31
CA MET A 53 -16.65 -8.12 16.99
C MET A 53 -17.10 -9.50 17.48
N VAL A 54 -17.05 -10.51 16.61
CA VAL A 54 -17.50 -11.87 16.94
C VAL A 54 -16.60 -12.48 18.02
N SER A 55 -15.28 -12.36 17.88
CA SER A 55 -14.35 -12.90 18.87
C SER A 55 -14.50 -12.23 20.25
N GLY A 56 -14.74 -10.91 20.28
CA GLY A 56 -15.05 -10.19 21.54
C GLY A 56 -16.33 -10.68 22.20
N VAL A 57 -17.42 -10.83 21.43
CA VAL A 57 -18.70 -11.35 21.94
C VAL A 57 -18.54 -12.78 22.47
N LEU A 58 -17.91 -13.67 21.70
CA LEU A 58 -17.70 -15.04 22.13
C LEU A 58 -16.78 -15.14 23.35
N GLY A 59 -15.77 -14.27 23.45
CA GLY A 59 -14.88 -14.17 24.61
C GLY A 59 -15.64 -13.77 25.88
N TRP A 60 -16.57 -12.81 25.78
CA TRP A 60 -17.41 -12.39 26.90
C TRP A 60 -18.25 -13.51 27.50
N PHE A 61 -18.85 -14.34 26.64
CA PHE A 61 -19.69 -15.47 27.07
C PHE A 61 -18.88 -16.73 27.39
N GLY A 62 -17.55 -16.63 27.49
CA GLY A 62 -16.67 -17.76 27.79
C GLY A 62 -16.73 -18.88 26.74
N LYS A 63 -17.16 -18.58 25.51
CA LYS A 63 -17.27 -19.55 24.41
C LYS A 63 -15.92 -19.79 23.72
N ILE A 64 -15.01 -18.82 23.78
CA ILE A 64 -13.63 -18.92 23.30
C ILE A 64 -12.66 -18.27 24.30
N SER A 65 -11.40 -18.69 24.25
CA SER A 65 -10.32 -18.03 25.01
C SER A 65 -10.00 -16.65 24.44
N TRP A 66 -9.67 -15.69 25.31
CA TRP A 66 -9.20 -14.35 24.94
C TRP A 66 -7.92 -14.38 24.07
N TRP A 67 -7.17 -15.49 24.07
CA TRP A 67 -6.03 -15.69 23.18
C TRP A 67 -6.41 -15.63 21.69
N TRP A 68 -7.66 -15.92 21.34
CA TRP A 68 -8.14 -15.75 19.97
C TRP A 68 -8.12 -14.29 19.50
N LEU A 69 -8.36 -13.33 20.41
CA LEU A 69 -8.30 -11.89 20.09
C LEU A 69 -6.88 -11.48 19.71
N VAL A 70 -5.87 -12.05 20.39
CA VAL A 70 -4.46 -11.80 20.04
C VAL A 70 -4.17 -12.30 18.63
N GLY A 71 -4.68 -13.47 18.26
CA GLY A 71 -4.58 -14.00 16.89
C GLY A 71 -5.23 -13.08 15.86
N VAL A 72 -6.43 -12.55 16.16
CA VAL A 72 -7.13 -11.60 15.27
C VAL A 72 -6.31 -10.31 15.09
N VAL A 73 -5.73 -9.76 16.16
CA VAL A 73 -4.89 -8.55 16.09
C VAL A 73 -3.63 -8.80 15.24
N ILE A 74 -2.91 -9.89 15.49
CA ILE A 74 -1.71 -10.24 14.70
C ILE A 74 -2.08 -10.44 13.23
N GLY A 75 -3.15 -11.19 12.95
CA GLY A 75 -3.63 -11.40 11.58
C GLY A 75 -3.98 -10.10 10.87
N THR A 76 -4.63 -9.17 11.57
CA THR A 76 -4.94 -7.83 11.02
C THR A 76 -3.66 -7.07 10.67
N VAL A 77 -2.65 -7.06 11.54
CA VAL A 77 -1.38 -6.38 11.26
C VAL A 77 -0.67 -6.97 10.05
N LEU A 78 -0.68 -8.30 9.91
CA LEU A 78 -0.04 -8.99 8.79
C LEU A 78 -0.75 -8.78 7.45
N VAL A 79 -2.08 -8.68 7.45
CA VAL A 79 -2.89 -8.52 6.22
C VAL A 79 -2.88 -7.07 5.72
N PHE A 80 -3.06 -6.10 6.60
CA PHE A 80 -3.30 -4.71 6.19
C PHE A 80 -2.03 -3.85 6.18
N GLY A 81 -1.01 -4.22 6.95
CA GLY A 81 0.25 -3.48 7.04
C GLY A 81 0.11 -2.08 7.62
N ALA A 82 1.24 -1.36 7.67
CA ALA A 82 1.35 -0.07 8.35
C ALA A 82 0.46 1.05 7.73
N PRO A 83 0.41 1.27 6.40
CA PRO A 83 -0.32 2.41 5.84
C PRO A 83 -1.80 2.41 6.19
N GLN A 84 -2.44 1.24 6.13
CA GLN A 84 -3.85 1.10 6.42
C GLN A 84 -4.17 1.23 7.91
N ILE A 85 -3.34 0.64 8.78
CA ILE A 85 -3.52 0.79 10.23
C ILE A 85 -3.38 2.25 10.65
N VAL A 86 -2.38 2.96 10.12
CA VAL A 86 -2.19 4.39 10.41
C VAL A 86 -3.39 5.20 9.93
N SER A 87 -3.92 4.91 8.74
CA SER A 87 -5.14 5.54 8.22
C SER A 87 -6.34 5.38 9.17
N TRP A 88 -6.56 4.18 9.72
CA TRP A 88 -7.65 3.96 10.67
C TRP A 88 -7.45 4.74 11.97
N ILE A 89 -6.26 4.69 12.55
CA ILE A 89 -5.93 5.42 13.78
C ILE A 89 -6.18 6.92 13.56
N ARG A 90 -5.68 7.45 12.44
CA ARG A 90 -5.89 8.83 12.01
C ARG A 90 -7.37 9.17 11.85
N GLY A 91 -8.14 8.30 11.21
CA GLY A 91 -9.58 8.42 11.07
C GLY A 91 -10.32 8.46 12.41
N MET A 92 -9.89 7.68 13.41
CA MET A 92 -10.47 7.71 14.76
C MET A 92 -10.20 9.04 15.48
N PHE A 93 -9.07 9.68 15.19
CA PHE A 93 -8.71 10.99 15.75
C PHE A 93 -9.12 12.17 14.87
N GLY A 94 -9.68 11.91 13.68
CA GLY A 94 -10.09 12.95 12.73
C GLY A 94 -8.93 13.74 12.11
N VAL A 95 -7.71 13.18 12.07
CA VAL A 95 -6.47 13.86 11.63
C VAL A 95 -5.86 13.31 10.36
#